data_AF-A0A7W1LM18-F1
#
_entry.id   AF-A0A7W1LM18-F1
#
_cell.length_a   1.000
_cell.length_b   1.000
_cell.length_c   1.000
_cell.angle_alpha   90.00
_cell.angle_beta   90.00
_cell.angle_gamma   90.00
#
_symmetry.space_group_name_H-M   'P 1'
#
loop_
_entity.id
_entity.type
_entity.pdbx_description
1 polymer ?
#
loop_
_entity_poly.entity_id
_entity_poly.type
_entity_poly.pdbx_seq_one_letter_code
_entity_poly.pdbx_strand_id
1 'polypeptide(L)'
;VVSSWQQNPNMEILGNLQSERLSIVSFVVRRPYGRYLHHNFVVALLNDLFGIQSRGGCSCAGPYGHRLLGIDLERSREFEREISSGCEGIKPGWVRVNFNYFISGSVLDYIVAAVHLVAAHGFRLLPDYRFDPATGLWRHRDGPVEPPMRLQQVSYDARGAMRYPDHQERADESVLPRYLDEARDLFAGRADCDSACDDPAQRVSADFEALRWFELPESCLH
;
A
#
# COMPACT_ATOMS: atom_id res chain seq x y z
N VAL A 1 6.68 -18.40 0.72
CA VAL A 1 6.13 -17.07 0.34
C VAL A 1 5.58 -17.06 -1.08
N VAL A 2 6.43 -17.07 -2.13
CA VAL A 2 5.97 -16.92 -3.55
C VAL A 2 4.90 -17.95 -3.92
N SER A 3 5.12 -19.22 -3.60
CA SER A 3 4.14 -20.30 -3.84
C SER A 3 2.78 -20.05 -3.18
N SER A 4 2.75 -19.45 -1.99
CA SER A 4 1.52 -19.10 -1.27
C SER A 4 0.78 -17.97 -1.98
N TRP A 5 1.49 -16.89 -2.31
CA TRP A 5 0.88 -15.71 -2.93
C TRP A 5 0.42 -15.95 -4.38
N GLN A 6 1.09 -16.85 -5.13
CA GLN A 6 0.65 -17.23 -6.48
C GLN A 6 -0.71 -17.93 -6.51
N GLN A 7 -1.12 -18.56 -5.40
CA GLN A 7 -2.41 -19.23 -5.30
C GLN A 7 -3.55 -18.25 -5.02
N ASN A 8 -3.24 -16.99 -4.71
CA ASN A 8 -4.25 -15.98 -4.40
C ASN A 8 -4.77 -15.32 -5.71
N PRO A 9 -6.05 -15.47 -6.07
CA PRO A 9 -6.60 -14.92 -7.33
C PRO A 9 -6.66 -13.37 -7.36
N ASN A 10 -6.49 -12.74 -6.20
CA ASN A 10 -6.53 -11.30 -6.02
C ASN A 10 -5.13 -10.66 -6.01
N MET A 11 -4.09 -11.44 -6.29
CA MET A 11 -2.70 -10.97 -6.31
C MET A 11 -2.01 -11.39 -7.60
N GLU A 12 -1.09 -10.54 -8.04
CA GLU A 12 -0.15 -10.88 -9.10
C GLU A 12 1.26 -10.57 -8.63
N ILE A 13 2.13 -11.60 -8.64
CA ILE A 13 3.53 -11.44 -8.31
C ILE A 13 4.29 -11.00 -9.55
N LEU A 14 5.07 -9.95 -9.38
CA LEU A 14 5.77 -9.27 -10.44
C LEU A 14 7.21 -9.78 -10.61
N GLY A 15 7.67 -9.83 -11.86
CA GLY A 15 9.03 -10.22 -12.23
C GLY A 15 9.19 -11.69 -12.61
N ASN A 16 10.39 -12.09 -13.00
CA ASN A 16 10.67 -13.48 -13.37
C ASN A 16 10.61 -14.36 -12.12
N LEU A 17 9.78 -15.41 -12.10
CA LEU A 17 9.61 -16.33 -10.96
C LEU A 17 10.56 -17.56 -10.97
N GLN A 18 11.32 -17.74 -12.05
CA GLN A 18 12.25 -18.85 -12.26
C GLN A 18 13.71 -18.50 -11.97
N SER A 19 14.06 -17.20 -11.96
CA SER A 19 15.41 -16.75 -11.63
C SER A 19 15.68 -16.78 -10.13
N GLU A 20 16.96 -16.98 -9.76
CA GLU A 20 17.45 -16.69 -8.42
C GLU A 20 17.19 -15.21 -8.08
N ARG A 21 16.77 -14.94 -6.85
CA ARG A 21 16.30 -13.62 -6.43
C ARG A 21 16.69 -13.33 -4.99
N LEU A 22 16.88 -12.05 -4.69
CA LEU A 22 16.82 -11.57 -3.32
C LEU A 22 15.43 -11.83 -2.74
N SER A 23 15.33 -11.92 -1.42
CA SER A 23 14.09 -12.12 -0.66
C SER A 23 13.16 -10.89 -0.67
N ILE A 24 13.11 -10.21 -1.80
CA ILE A 24 12.31 -9.03 -2.07
C ILE A 24 11.24 -9.43 -3.08
N VAL A 25 9.98 -9.32 -2.68
CA VAL A 25 8.85 -9.73 -3.51
C VAL A 25 8.02 -8.49 -3.87
N SER A 26 7.84 -8.28 -5.16
CA SER A 26 7.00 -7.23 -5.72
C SER A 26 5.66 -7.81 -6.15
N PHE A 27 4.56 -7.13 -5.87
CA PHE A 27 3.22 -7.59 -6.24
C PHE A 27 2.24 -6.43 -6.42
N VAL A 28 1.17 -6.71 -7.17
CA VAL A 28 -0.03 -5.87 -7.21
C VAL A 28 -1.21 -6.64 -6.63
N VAL A 29 -2.20 -5.90 -6.14
CA VAL A 29 -3.43 -6.45 -5.55
C VAL A 29 -4.62 -5.97 -6.36
N ARG A 30 -5.55 -6.88 -6.66
CA ARG A 30 -6.79 -6.59 -7.40
C ARG A 30 -8.00 -6.90 -6.53
N ARG A 31 -8.98 -6.00 -6.51
CA ARG A 31 -10.27 -6.28 -5.86
C ARG A 31 -10.95 -7.46 -6.57
N PRO A 32 -11.59 -8.39 -5.84
CA PRO A 32 -12.45 -9.39 -6.47
C PRO A 32 -13.43 -8.73 -7.45
N TYR A 33 -13.39 -9.16 -8.70
CA TYR A 33 -14.24 -8.64 -9.79
C TYR A 33 -14.14 -7.12 -10.06
N GLY A 34 -13.07 -6.46 -9.59
CA GLY A 34 -12.88 -5.01 -9.73
C GLY A 34 -11.53 -4.64 -10.33
N ARG A 35 -11.16 -3.36 -10.14
CA ARG A 35 -9.86 -2.80 -10.53
C ARG A 35 -8.78 -3.14 -9.51
N TYR A 36 -7.55 -2.70 -9.79
CA TYR A 36 -6.44 -2.84 -8.85
C TYR A 36 -6.64 -1.96 -7.61
N LEU A 37 -6.03 -2.33 -6.49
CA LEU A 37 -5.84 -1.43 -5.38
C LEU A 37 -4.58 -0.61 -5.62
N HIS A 38 -4.65 0.69 -5.32
CA HIS A 38 -3.49 1.57 -5.47
C HIS A 38 -2.35 1.09 -4.58
N HIS A 39 -1.11 1.07 -5.08
CA HIS A 39 0.02 0.52 -4.32
C HIS A 39 0.25 1.25 -2.99
N ASN A 40 0.09 2.58 -2.95
CA ASN A 40 0.22 3.35 -1.71
C ASN A 40 -0.91 3.07 -0.73
N PHE A 41 -2.11 2.68 -1.20
CA PHE A 41 -3.19 2.25 -0.31
C PHE A 41 -2.83 0.93 0.37
N VAL A 42 -2.36 -0.05 -0.40
CA VAL A 42 -1.92 -1.34 0.14
C VAL A 42 -0.76 -1.16 1.13
N VAL A 43 0.20 -0.27 0.83
CA VAL A 43 1.28 0.07 1.75
C VAL A 43 0.75 0.70 3.05
N ALA A 44 -0.21 1.62 2.95
CA ALA A 44 -0.83 2.24 4.11
C ALA A 44 -1.55 1.19 4.98
N LEU A 45 -2.33 0.28 4.39
CA LEU A 45 -2.98 -0.82 5.13
C LEU A 45 -1.97 -1.73 5.84
N LEU A 46 -0.89 -2.11 5.16
CA LEU A 46 0.16 -2.95 5.76
C LEU A 46 0.84 -2.26 6.95
N ASN A 47 1.04 -0.95 6.86
CA ASN A 47 1.61 -0.15 7.93
C ASN A 47 0.62 0.02 9.09
N ASP A 48 -0.60 0.49 8.81
CA ASP A 48 -1.54 0.96 9.81
C ASP A 48 -2.18 -0.19 10.60
N LEU A 49 -2.47 -1.32 9.94
CA LEU A 49 -3.10 -2.46 10.59
C LEU A 49 -2.10 -3.44 11.18
N PHE A 50 -0.97 -3.64 10.50
CA PHE A 50 -0.05 -4.74 10.80
C PHE A 50 1.33 -4.30 11.27
N GLY A 51 1.65 -3.00 11.22
CA GLY A 51 2.98 -2.47 11.51
C GLY A 51 4.05 -2.90 10.49
N ILE A 52 3.63 -3.37 9.30
CA ILE A 52 4.54 -3.87 8.26
C ILE A 52 4.95 -2.71 7.35
N GLN A 53 6.18 -2.24 7.54
CA GLN A 53 6.76 -1.19 6.70
C GLN A 53 7.16 -1.75 5.33
N SER A 54 6.33 -1.47 4.33
CA SER A 54 6.57 -1.83 2.93
C SER A 54 6.88 -0.59 2.08
N ARG A 55 7.25 -0.80 0.82
CA ARG A 55 7.51 0.29 -0.13
C ARG A 55 6.58 0.16 -1.33
N GLY A 56 5.95 1.27 -1.71
CA GLY A 56 5.13 1.38 -2.91
C GLY A 56 5.78 2.29 -3.95
N GLY A 57 5.46 2.05 -5.22
CA GLY A 57 5.82 2.95 -6.32
C GLY A 57 6.31 2.21 -7.56
N CYS A 58 6.68 2.98 -8.58
CA CYS A 58 7.39 2.47 -9.74
C CYS A 58 8.91 2.53 -9.47
N SER A 59 9.67 1.52 -9.89
CA SER A 59 11.13 1.68 -9.97
C SER A 59 11.48 2.82 -10.95
N CYS A 60 12.56 3.56 -10.67
CA CYS A 60 13.13 4.61 -11.54
C CYS A 60 13.60 4.11 -12.93
N ALA A 61 13.18 2.93 -13.34
CA ALA A 61 13.42 2.29 -14.62
C ALA A 61 12.10 2.24 -15.41
N GLY A 62 11.66 3.39 -15.92
CA GLY A 62 10.39 3.57 -16.64
C GLY A 62 10.10 2.47 -17.67
N PRO A 63 11.04 2.14 -18.59
CA PRO A 63 10.82 1.09 -19.60
C PRO A 63 10.61 -0.31 -19.03
N TYR A 64 11.16 -0.61 -17.86
CA TYR A 64 10.93 -1.89 -17.17
C TYR A 64 9.56 -1.91 -16.52
N GLY A 65 9.17 -0.82 -15.84
CA GLY A 65 7.83 -0.66 -15.27
C GLY A 65 6.74 -0.75 -16.34
N HIS A 66 6.93 -0.14 -17.51
CA HIS A 66 5.96 -0.21 -18.61
C HIS A 66 5.74 -1.63 -19.10
N ARG A 67 6.82 -2.40 -19.32
CA ARG A 67 6.71 -3.81 -19.72
C ARG A 67 6.03 -4.67 -18.67
N LEU A 68 6.30 -4.40 -17.39
CA LEU A 68 5.73 -5.15 -16.29
C LEU A 68 4.24 -4.91 -16.07
N LEU A 69 3.79 -3.68 -16.35
CA LEU A 69 2.41 -3.26 -16.14
C LEU A 69 1.60 -3.23 -17.45
N GLY A 70 2.18 -3.72 -18.56
CA GLY A 70 1.53 -3.75 -19.87
C GLY A 70 1.21 -2.37 -20.45
N ILE A 71 2.00 -1.35 -20.12
CA ILE A 71 1.80 0.03 -20.57
C ILE A 71 2.53 0.22 -21.91
N ASP A 72 1.79 0.58 -22.95
CA ASP A 72 2.36 0.92 -24.25
C ASP A 72 2.91 2.35 -24.29
N LEU A 73 3.55 2.70 -25.41
CA LEU A 73 4.17 4.03 -25.61
C LEU A 73 3.17 5.18 -25.63
N GLU A 74 1.94 4.93 -26.06
CA GLU A 74 0.88 5.95 -26.15
C GLU A 74 0.35 6.28 -24.75
N ARG A 75 -0.04 5.25 -24.01
CA ARG A 75 -0.48 5.35 -22.61
C ARG A 75 0.62 5.85 -21.68
N SER A 76 1.89 5.51 -21.96
CA SER A 76 3.03 6.10 -21.26
C SER A 76 3.08 7.62 -21.41
N ARG A 77 2.80 8.16 -22.60
CA ARG A 77 2.81 9.61 -22.83
C ARG A 77 1.62 10.29 -22.19
N GLU A 78 0.47 9.62 -22.12
CA GLU A 78 -0.70 10.11 -21.39
C GLU A 78 -0.39 10.23 -19.89
N PHE A 79 0.19 9.20 -19.28
CA PHE A 79 0.64 9.28 -17.89
C PHE A 79 1.69 10.37 -17.68
N GLU A 80 2.65 10.53 -18.58
CA GLU A 80 3.66 11.57 -18.48
C GLU A 80 3.05 12.99 -18.52
N ARG A 81 2.03 13.21 -19.35
CA ARG A 81 1.29 14.49 -19.41
C ARG A 81 0.56 14.78 -18.10
N GLU A 82 -0.17 13.82 -17.56
CA GLU A 82 -0.90 14.00 -16.29
C GLU A 82 0.03 14.13 -15.07
N ILE A 83 1.16 13.43 -15.06
CA ILE A 83 2.17 13.60 -14.01
C ILE A 83 2.78 15.00 -14.12
N SER A 84 3.06 15.48 -15.34
CA SER A 84 3.60 16.82 -15.57
C SER A 84 2.59 17.94 -15.23
N SER A 85 1.28 17.65 -15.24
CA SER A 85 0.23 18.56 -14.79
C SER A 85 0.07 18.58 -13.26
N GLY A 86 0.90 17.81 -12.53
CA GLY A 86 0.94 17.79 -11.06
C GLY A 86 0.12 16.68 -10.41
N CYS A 87 -0.43 15.74 -11.19
CA CYS A 87 -1.19 14.61 -10.67
C CYS A 87 -0.33 13.34 -10.57
N GLU A 88 0.64 13.31 -9.65
CA GLU A 88 1.54 12.15 -9.51
C GLU A 88 0.81 10.88 -9.06
N GLY A 89 -0.36 11.01 -8.42
CA GLY A 89 -1.13 9.88 -7.89
C GLY A 89 -1.71 8.94 -8.93
N ILE A 90 -1.73 9.33 -10.21
CA ILE A 90 -2.15 8.44 -11.29
C ILE A 90 -1.07 7.41 -11.65
N LYS A 91 0.17 7.64 -11.20
CA LYS A 91 1.33 6.87 -11.61
C LYS A 91 1.19 5.39 -11.22
N PRO A 92 1.27 4.47 -12.18
CA PRO A 92 1.16 3.06 -11.88
C PRO A 92 2.42 2.55 -11.16
N GLY A 93 2.24 1.54 -10.30
CA GLY A 93 3.30 1.02 -9.46
C GLY A 93 2.90 -0.26 -8.75
N TRP A 94 3.80 -0.75 -7.89
CA TRP A 94 3.59 -1.99 -7.15
C TRP A 94 4.04 -1.87 -5.70
N VAL A 95 3.64 -2.85 -4.90
CA VAL A 95 4.07 -2.98 -3.51
C VAL A 95 5.26 -3.92 -3.46
N ARG A 96 6.20 -3.63 -2.56
CA ARG A 96 7.39 -4.45 -2.34
C ARG A 96 7.61 -4.70 -0.86
N VAL A 97 7.73 -5.99 -0.53
CA VAL A 97 8.04 -6.49 0.81
C VAL A 97 9.37 -7.22 0.77
N ASN A 98 10.21 -7.00 1.79
CA ASN A 98 11.51 -7.63 1.94
C ASN A 98 11.51 -8.54 3.18
N PHE A 99 11.95 -9.78 3.00
CA PHE A 99 12.12 -10.76 4.06
C PHE A 99 13.60 -10.87 4.40
N ASN A 100 14.03 -10.18 5.46
CA ASN A 100 15.43 -10.22 5.88
C ASN A 100 15.77 -11.56 6.57
N TYR A 101 17.05 -11.95 6.54
CA TYR A 101 17.51 -13.25 7.05
C TYR A 101 17.35 -13.45 8.58
N PHE A 102 17.06 -12.38 9.32
CA PHE A 102 16.92 -12.40 10.78
C PHE A 102 15.47 -12.42 11.27
N ILE A 103 14.47 -12.44 10.38
CA ILE A 103 13.08 -12.60 10.82
C ILE A 103 12.83 -14.06 11.22
N SER A 104 12.03 -14.27 12.27
CA SER A 104 11.61 -15.60 12.69
C SER A 104 10.61 -16.21 11.69
N GLY A 105 10.37 -17.51 11.82
CA GLY A 105 9.28 -18.17 11.09
C GLY A 105 7.91 -17.56 11.42
N SER A 106 7.66 -17.21 12.69
CA SER A 106 6.42 -16.59 13.13
C SER A 106 6.17 -15.24 12.45
N VAL A 107 7.21 -14.41 12.35
CA VAL A 107 7.13 -13.10 11.67
C VAL A 107 6.94 -13.29 10.16
N LEU A 108 7.63 -14.26 9.56
CA LEU A 108 7.42 -14.61 8.14
C LEU A 108 5.96 -14.99 7.87
N ASP A 109 5.40 -15.89 8.68
CA ASP A 109 4.02 -16.37 8.52
C ASP A 109 3.01 -15.24 8.77
N TYR A 110 3.27 -14.38 9.76
CA TYR A 110 2.49 -13.18 10.01
C TYR A 110 2.45 -12.24 8.81
N ILE A 111 3.60 -11.92 8.21
CA ILE A 111 3.67 -11.06 7.01
C ILE A 111 2.92 -11.69 5.84
N VAL A 112 3.10 -13.00 5.62
CA VAL A 112 2.41 -13.73 4.55
C VAL A 112 0.89 -13.67 4.75
N ALA A 113 0.41 -13.91 5.96
CA ALA A 113 -1.00 -13.86 6.32
C ALA A 113 -1.59 -12.44 6.20
N ALA A 114 -0.88 -11.43 6.67
CA ALA A 114 -1.29 -10.03 6.56
C ALA A 114 -1.48 -9.61 5.10
N VAL A 115 -0.53 -9.97 4.22
CA VAL A 115 -0.64 -9.68 2.78
C VAL A 115 -1.84 -10.43 2.16
N HIS A 116 -2.09 -11.69 2.55
CA HIS A 116 -3.29 -12.40 2.11
C HIS A 116 -4.59 -11.70 2.55
N LEU A 117 -4.67 -11.24 3.80
CA LEU A 117 -5.83 -10.52 4.31
C LEU A 117 -6.07 -9.21 3.55
N VAL A 118 -5.03 -8.40 3.34
CA VAL A 118 -5.13 -7.17 2.56
C VAL A 118 -5.55 -7.47 1.12
N ALA A 119 -5.02 -8.53 0.51
CA ALA A 119 -5.40 -8.90 -0.85
C ALA A 119 -6.84 -9.40 -0.97
N ALA A 120 -7.35 -10.10 0.04
CA ALA A 120 -8.71 -10.63 0.04
C ALA A 120 -9.76 -9.59 0.44
N HIS A 121 -9.45 -8.71 1.40
CA HIS A 121 -10.45 -7.88 2.07
C HIS A 121 -10.07 -6.40 2.18
N GLY A 122 -8.84 -6.01 1.82
CA GLY A 122 -8.34 -4.64 1.99
C GLY A 122 -9.20 -3.58 1.31
N PHE A 123 -9.86 -3.92 0.19
CA PHE A 123 -10.76 -3.01 -0.52
C PHE A 123 -11.93 -2.49 0.35
N ARG A 124 -12.35 -3.25 1.38
CA ARG A 124 -13.44 -2.85 2.28
C ARG A 124 -13.11 -1.63 3.13
N LEU A 125 -11.82 -1.36 3.32
CA LEU A 125 -11.34 -0.20 4.07
C LEU A 125 -11.09 1.03 3.19
N LEU A 126 -11.30 0.97 1.87
CA LEU A 126 -11.16 2.13 1.00
C LEU A 126 -11.88 3.39 1.55
N PRO A 127 -13.15 3.30 2.01
CA PRO A 127 -13.84 4.46 2.55
C PRO A 127 -13.11 5.08 3.75
N ASP A 128 -12.41 4.30 4.56
CA ASP A 128 -11.71 4.79 5.75
C ASP A 128 -10.46 5.62 5.40
N TYR A 129 -10.06 5.65 4.13
CA TYR A 129 -8.88 6.38 3.68
C TYR A 129 -9.25 7.56 2.77
N ARG A 130 -8.30 8.48 2.65
CA ARG A 130 -8.32 9.63 1.75
C ARG A 130 -7.14 9.57 0.81
N PHE A 131 -7.43 9.79 -0.46
CA PHE A 131 -6.47 9.81 -1.55
C PHE A 131 -6.21 11.25 -1.97
N ASP A 132 -4.94 11.59 -2.11
CA ASP A 132 -4.51 12.86 -2.69
C ASP A 132 -4.03 12.62 -4.13
N PRO A 133 -4.78 13.07 -5.16
CA PRO A 133 -4.39 12.90 -6.56
C PRO A 133 -3.06 13.56 -6.93
N ALA A 134 -2.67 14.64 -6.24
CA ALA A 134 -1.45 15.36 -6.53
C ALA A 134 -0.21 14.56 -6.10
N THR A 135 -0.27 13.93 -4.93
CA THR A 135 0.88 13.21 -4.33
C THR A 135 0.79 11.69 -4.43
N GLY A 136 -0.39 11.15 -4.73
CA GLY A 136 -0.66 9.70 -4.69
C GLY A 136 -0.71 9.10 -3.29
N LEU A 137 -0.69 9.92 -2.24
CA LEU A 137 -0.69 9.45 -0.86
C LEU A 137 -2.08 9.01 -0.42
N TRP A 138 -2.11 7.94 0.36
CA TRP A 138 -3.31 7.46 1.05
C TRP A 138 -3.11 7.67 2.55
N ARG A 139 -4.10 8.27 3.22
CA ARG A 139 -4.08 8.51 4.66
C ARG A 139 -5.40 8.10 5.27
N HIS A 140 -5.37 7.47 6.45
CA HIS A 140 -6.60 7.21 7.18
C HIS A 140 -7.32 8.53 7.49
N ARG A 141 -8.65 8.54 7.38
CA ARG A 141 -9.49 9.75 7.54
C ARG A 141 -9.36 10.39 8.93
N ASP A 142 -9.11 9.58 9.94
CA ASP A 142 -8.97 10.02 11.34
C ASP A 142 -7.51 10.43 11.68
N GLY A 143 -6.61 10.37 10.71
CA GLY A 143 -5.19 10.67 10.89
C GLY A 143 -4.40 9.53 11.56
N PRO A 144 -3.09 9.74 11.79
CA PRO A 144 -2.24 8.75 12.44
C PRO A 144 -2.57 8.65 13.94
N VAL A 145 -2.50 7.43 14.48
CA VAL A 145 -2.71 7.16 15.92
C VAL A 145 -1.69 7.92 16.78
N GLU A 146 -0.44 7.99 16.31
CA GLU A 146 0.61 8.78 16.95
C GLU A 146 1.18 9.83 15.98
N PRO A 147 1.33 11.09 16.42
CA PRO A 147 1.98 12.10 15.59
C PRO A 147 3.47 11.74 15.40
N PRO A 148 4.01 11.90 14.18
CA PRO A 148 5.42 11.60 13.92
C PRO A 148 6.34 12.45 14.78
N MET A 149 7.47 11.88 15.18
CA MET A 149 8.51 12.61 15.91
C MET A 149 8.93 13.86 15.11
N ARG A 150 8.98 15.00 15.80
CA ARG A 150 9.38 16.29 15.25
C ARG A 150 10.79 16.62 15.70
N LEU A 151 11.57 17.28 14.85
CA LEU A 151 12.92 17.75 15.20
C LEU A 151 12.95 18.62 16.47
N GLN A 152 11.86 19.35 16.75
CA GLN A 152 11.71 20.17 17.95
C GLN A 152 11.67 19.36 19.26
N GLN A 153 11.43 18.05 19.19
CA GLN A 153 11.43 17.15 20.35
C GLN A 153 12.82 16.62 20.68
N VAL A 154 13.83 16.94 19.85
CA VAL A 154 15.23 16.60 20.09
C VAL A 154 15.91 17.76 20.81
N SER A 155 16.52 17.48 21.96
CA SER A 155 17.32 18.45 22.73
C SER A 155 18.67 17.86 23.12
N TYR A 156 19.59 18.69 23.61
CA TYR A 156 20.89 18.26 24.10
C TYR A 156 21.07 18.73 25.54
N ASP A 157 21.57 17.85 26.40
CA ASP A 157 21.89 18.22 27.78
C ASP A 157 23.23 19.01 27.86
N ALA A 158 23.56 19.49 29.06
CA ALA A 158 24.78 20.28 29.31
C ALA A 158 26.09 19.50 29.01
N ARG A 159 26.02 18.19 28.80
CA ARG A 159 27.16 17.33 28.42
C ARG A 159 27.17 16.99 26.93
N GLY A 160 26.23 17.56 26.15
CA GLY A 160 26.09 17.31 24.73
C GLY A 160 25.39 15.99 24.39
N ALA A 161 24.73 15.33 25.35
CA ALA A 161 24.00 14.10 25.06
C ALA A 161 22.60 14.41 24.51
N MET A 162 22.24 13.75 23.41
CA MET A 162 20.93 13.89 22.78
C MET A 162 19.82 13.32 23.67
N ARG A 163 18.71 14.05 23.76
CA ARG A 163 17.47 13.71 24.48
C ARG A 163 16.31 13.80 23.52
N TYR A 164 15.48 12.77 23.49
CA TYR A 164 14.27 12.68 22.68
C TYR A 164 13.28 11.72 23.36
N PRO A 165 11.98 11.77 23.02
CA PRO A 165 11.02 10.77 23.50
C PRO A 165 11.42 9.39 23.00
N ASP A 166 11.73 8.48 23.93
CA ASP A 166 12.15 7.11 23.60
C ASP A 166 10.96 6.16 23.75
N HIS A 167 10.47 5.64 22.62
CA HIS A 167 9.37 4.68 22.55
C HIS A 167 9.94 3.29 22.25
N GLN A 168 10.53 2.63 23.27
CA GLN A 168 11.09 1.28 23.11
C GLN A 168 10.11 0.15 23.42
N GLU A 169 8.81 0.43 23.54
CA GLU A 169 7.83 -0.63 23.77
C GLU A 169 7.82 -1.58 22.58
N ARG A 170 8.20 -2.84 22.84
CA ARG A 170 8.18 -3.93 21.85
C ARG A 170 7.28 -5.03 22.38
N ALA A 171 6.27 -5.39 21.60
CA ALA A 171 5.48 -6.57 21.88
C ALA A 171 6.26 -7.84 21.50
N ASP A 172 5.99 -8.93 22.21
CA ASP A 172 6.51 -10.26 21.91
C ASP A 172 5.79 -10.89 20.70
N GLU A 173 6.44 -11.80 19.97
CA GLU A 173 5.85 -12.44 18.79
C GLU A 173 4.53 -13.21 19.09
N SER A 174 4.28 -13.58 20.34
CA SER A 174 3.02 -14.18 20.79
C SER A 174 1.78 -13.32 20.54
N VAL A 175 1.92 -12.00 20.32
CA VAL A 175 0.77 -11.14 20.01
C VAL A 175 0.36 -11.17 18.53
N LEU A 176 1.23 -11.65 17.64
CA LEU A 176 1.01 -11.60 16.19
C LEU A 176 -0.29 -12.30 15.73
N PRO A 177 -0.68 -13.48 16.26
CA PRO A 177 -1.96 -14.10 15.92
C PRO A 177 -3.16 -13.22 16.27
N ARG A 178 -3.13 -12.56 17.43
CA ARG A 178 -4.20 -11.65 17.87
C ARG A 178 -4.37 -10.47 16.90
N TYR A 179 -3.28 -9.89 16.41
CA TYR A 179 -3.35 -8.81 15.41
C TYR A 179 -3.99 -9.27 14.09
N LEU A 180 -3.73 -10.51 13.67
CA LEU A 180 -4.41 -11.07 12.49
C LEU A 180 -5.92 -11.26 12.73
N ASP A 181 -6.31 -11.67 13.94
CA ASP A 181 -7.73 -11.82 14.31
C ASP A 181 -8.44 -10.47 14.40
N GLU A 182 -7.84 -9.48 15.03
CA GLU A 182 -8.36 -8.10 15.09
C GLU A 182 -8.54 -7.51 13.70
N ALA A 183 -7.58 -7.74 12.79
CA ALA A 183 -7.72 -7.32 11.40
C ALA A 183 -8.87 -8.05 10.69
N ARG A 184 -9.07 -9.35 10.90
CA ARG A 184 -10.21 -10.10 10.34
C ARG A 184 -11.54 -9.55 10.82
N ASP A 185 -11.66 -9.28 12.11
CA ASP A 185 -12.86 -8.71 12.71
C ASP A 185 -13.15 -7.32 12.15
N LEU A 186 -12.10 -6.49 11.98
CA LEU A 186 -12.22 -5.19 11.34
C LEU A 186 -12.73 -5.32 9.90
N PHE A 187 -12.15 -6.21 9.09
CA PHE A 187 -12.61 -6.45 7.72
C PHE A 187 -14.03 -7.01 7.64
N ALA A 188 -14.42 -7.84 8.60
CA ALA A 188 -15.77 -8.42 8.68
C ALA A 188 -16.81 -7.38 9.12
N GLY A 189 -16.43 -6.43 9.99
CA GLY A 189 -17.28 -5.33 10.45
C GLY A 189 -17.56 -4.27 9.39
N ARG A 190 -16.86 -4.30 8.25
CA ARG A 190 -17.11 -3.43 7.11
C ARG A 190 -17.95 -4.14 6.06
N ALA A 191 -19.03 -3.50 5.63
CA ALA A 191 -19.83 -3.99 4.51
C ALA A 191 -18.97 -4.06 3.23
N ASP A 192 -19.31 -5.00 2.35
CA ASP A 192 -18.79 -4.93 0.99
C ASP A 192 -19.31 -3.62 0.37
N CYS A 193 -18.38 -2.73 0.06
CA CYS A 193 -18.69 -1.56 -0.75
C CYS A 193 -19.09 -2.08 -2.14
N ASP A 194 -20.40 -2.13 -2.40
CA ASP A 194 -20.93 -2.35 -3.72
C ASP A 194 -20.37 -1.27 -4.63
N SER A 195 -19.75 -1.68 -5.73
CA SER A 195 -19.08 -0.83 -6.72
C SER A 195 -20.04 0.07 -7.51
N ALA A 196 -21.28 0.23 -7.03
CA ALA A 196 -22.33 0.98 -7.69
C ALA A 196 -22.68 2.18 -6.82
N CYS A 197 -22.76 3.35 -7.46
CA CYS A 197 -22.98 4.67 -6.88
C CYS A 197 -21.68 5.28 -6.34
N ASP A 198 -20.91 5.90 -7.22
CA ASP A 198 -20.61 7.33 -7.12
C ASP A 198 -19.53 7.65 -8.17
N ASP A 199 -19.89 8.53 -9.10
CA ASP A 199 -19.06 8.92 -10.24
C ASP A 199 -17.94 9.86 -9.74
N PRO A 200 -16.66 9.43 -9.70
CA PRO A 200 -15.57 10.29 -9.25
C PRO A 200 -15.31 11.49 -10.19
N ALA A 201 -15.98 11.54 -11.34
CA ALA A 201 -15.79 12.55 -12.39
C ALA A 201 -16.04 14.01 -11.96
N GLN A 202 -16.58 14.27 -10.76
CA GLN A 202 -16.74 15.64 -10.27
C GLN A 202 -15.52 16.20 -9.53
N ARG A 203 -14.53 15.39 -9.12
CA ARG A 203 -13.38 15.87 -8.31
C ARG A 203 -11.99 15.61 -8.89
N VAL A 204 -11.89 14.81 -9.93
CA VAL A 204 -10.65 14.59 -10.70
C VAL A 204 -10.85 15.02 -12.15
N SER A 205 -9.76 15.34 -12.86
CA SER A 205 -9.84 15.68 -14.29
C SER A 205 -10.37 14.49 -15.11
N ALA A 206 -11.01 14.78 -16.25
CA ALA A 206 -11.46 13.73 -17.17
C ALA A 206 -10.27 12.86 -17.65
N ASP A 207 -9.10 13.47 -17.82
CA ASP A 207 -7.87 12.78 -18.21
C ASP A 207 -7.36 11.83 -17.10
N PHE A 208 -7.45 12.25 -15.84
CA PHE A 208 -7.15 11.38 -14.69
C PHE A 208 -8.10 10.17 -14.65
N GLU A 209 -9.40 10.39 -14.80
CA GLU A 209 -10.39 9.31 -14.77
C GLU A 209 -10.22 8.34 -15.95
N ALA A 210 -9.89 8.85 -17.14
CA ALA A 210 -9.58 8.03 -18.31
C ALA A 210 -8.35 7.11 -18.09
N LEU A 211 -7.36 7.58 -17.32
CA LEU A 211 -6.15 6.84 -16.98
C LEU A 211 -6.26 6.01 -15.70
N ARG A 212 -7.36 6.12 -14.96
CA ARG A 212 -7.50 5.49 -13.64
C ARG A 212 -7.45 3.97 -13.74
N TRP A 213 -6.39 3.37 -13.21
CA TRP A 213 -6.19 1.92 -13.23
C TRP A 213 -6.59 1.23 -11.91
N PHE A 214 -6.99 2.00 -10.90
CA PHE A 214 -7.25 1.53 -9.54
C PHE A 214 -8.64 1.91 -9.01
N GLU A 215 -9.06 1.25 -7.93
CA GLU A 215 -10.29 1.54 -7.20
C GLU A 215 -10.19 2.88 -6.44
N LEU A 216 -11.12 3.79 -6.72
CA LEU A 216 -11.20 5.09 -6.09
C LEU A 216 -12.67 5.49 -5.90
N PRO A 217 -13.30 5.09 -4.79
CA PRO A 217 -14.63 5.58 -4.42
C PRO A 217 -14.62 7.10 -4.21
N GLU A 218 -15.73 7.79 -4.51
CA GLU A 218 -15.82 9.25 -4.29
C GLU A 218 -15.54 9.63 -2.84
N SER A 219 -15.97 8.80 -1.88
CA SER A 219 -15.71 9.02 -0.45
C SER A 219 -14.23 9.13 -0.07
N CYS A 220 -13.31 8.68 -0.94
CA CYS A 220 -11.87 8.80 -0.76
C CYS A 220 -11.31 10.15 -1.23
N LEU A 221 -12.04 10.89 -2.06
CA LEU A 221 -11.68 12.22 -2.55
C LEU A 221 -12.37 13.27 -1.67
N HIS A 222 -11.58 14.18 -1.11
CA HIS A 222 -12.10 15.37 -0.42
C HIS A 222 -11.96 16.57 -1.33
#